data_AF-A0A402A7D7-F1
#
_entry.id   AF-A0A402A7D7-F1
#
_cell.length_a   1.000
_cell.length_b   1.000
_cell.length_c   1.000
_cell.angle_alpha   90.00
_cell.angle_beta   90.00
_cell.angle_gamma   90.00
#
_symmetry.space_group_name_H-M   'P 1'
#
loop_
_entity.id
_entity.type
_entity.pdbx_description
1 polymer ?
#
loop_
_entity_poly.entity_id
_entity_poly.type
_entity_poly.pdbx_seq_one_letter_code
_entity_poly.pdbx_strand_id
1 'polypeptide(L)'
;MSLVDDLESLRQHLGRSIVLPTPPACQALFEQAKAEGIPVGNLFILSRSLAAGVRGSYERRSGDVWCHYDSRSDEGALDVLQCLLTLIAYVKLSLPPPMTIEEDWHQFRLAHEETWALAKAWKREELFTALDLEAFLAHNSYLYRCHAAAGDLAGNLRPSSARNAYLALLDVQRHYQWSDTQFEAALEGRREDDEEANTVVLDFDRCSLRAFWFPPERDKRDQASCPFGQFTLPQTTQTARVLRSVLALVASQSIEARLPKSADGPSPTFFYLECEQDLSIVMAHINALFLEDFPDYSLRAQFSLYADVRWKDTVAPSPHLYNVRMEYLTCDGKQECTLILRELWMLVPARKRNEIIEAAWQRYLRSWLTCASVSTYDLYTGLQSLWPFLQSSMLPSK
;
A
#
# COMPACT_ATOMS: atom_id res chain seq x y z
N MET A 1 -17.33 1.33 8.65
CA MET A 1 -17.53 2.28 9.76
C MET A 1 -18.00 3.57 9.13
N SER A 2 -19.02 4.25 9.68
CA SER A 2 -19.47 5.53 9.12
C SER A 2 -18.53 6.65 9.57
N LEU A 3 -18.48 7.76 8.82
CA LEU A 3 -17.68 8.93 9.21
C LEU A 3 -18.06 9.44 10.61
N VAL A 4 -19.33 9.32 10.98
CA VAL A 4 -19.85 9.69 12.29
C VAL A 4 -19.24 8.82 13.40
N ASP A 5 -19.15 7.51 13.18
CA ASP A 5 -18.55 6.58 14.13
C ASP A 5 -17.05 6.87 14.32
N ASP A 6 -16.34 7.17 13.23
CA ASP A 6 -14.90 7.52 13.26
C ASP A 6 -14.65 8.80 14.06
N LEU A 7 -15.47 9.83 13.83
CA LEU A 7 -15.37 11.11 14.55
C LEU A 7 -15.70 10.96 16.04
N GLU A 8 -16.68 10.13 16.40
CA GLU A 8 -17.02 9.87 17.81
C GLU A 8 -15.93 9.05 18.51
N SER A 9 -15.36 8.05 17.84
CA SER A 9 -14.19 7.30 18.32
C SER A 9 -12.99 8.22 18.56
N LEU A 10 -12.70 9.13 17.62
CA LEU A 10 -11.65 10.14 17.77
C LEU A 10 -11.92 11.09 18.92
N ARG A 11 -13.18 11.52 19.12
CA ARG A 11 -13.56 12.37 20.24
C ARG A 11 -13.31 11.67 21.58
N GLN A 12 -13.69 10.39 21.69
CA GLN A 12 -13.46 9.58 22.89
C GLN A 12 -11.96 9.43 23.18
N HIS A 13 -11.16 9.19 22.14
CA HIS A 13 -9.71 9.03 22.27
C HIS A 13 -8.99 10.33 22.63
N LEU A 14 -9.38 11.45 22.03
CA LEU A 14 -8.74 12.76 22.23
C LEU A 14 -9.30 13.52 23.45
N GLY A 15 -10.42 13.09 24.02
CA GLY A 15 -11.13 13.78 25.09
C GLY A 15 -11.74 15.13 24.67
N ARG A 16 -11.79 15.43 23.37
CA ARG A 16 -12.34 16.68 22.81
C ARG A 16 -12.86 16.47 21.40
N SER A 17 -13.84 17.28 20.99
CA SER A 17 -14.30 17.32 19.60
C SER A 17 -13.26 17.99 18.72
N ILE A 18 -13.03 17.43 17.53
CA ILE A 18 -12.29 18.08 16.44
C ILE A 18 -13.22 18.73 15.42
N VAL A 19 -14.54 18.53 15.57
CA VAL A 19 -15.57 19.17 14.74
C VAL A 19 -15.78 20.60 15.21
N LEU A 20 -15.64 21.54 14.29
CA LEU A 20 -15.83 22.97 14.45
C LEU A 20 -17.26 23.38 14.04
N PRO A 21 -17.75 24.54 14.50
CA PRO A 21 -18.93 25.16 13.92
C PRO A 21 -18.74 25.41 12.42
N THR A 22 -19.73 25.05 11.60
CA THR A 22 -19.68 25.25 10.15
C THR A 22 -19.64 26.75 9.81
N PRO A 23 -18.63 27.24 9.08
CA PRO A 23 -18.60 28.63 8.63
C PRO A 23 -19.81 28.97 7.75
N PRO A 24 -20.42 30.17 7.88
CA PRO A 24 -21.63 30.53 7.13
C PRO A 24 -21.52 30.37 5.61
N ALA A 25 -20.34 30.67 5.04
CA ALA A 25 -20.10 30.50 3.61
C ALA A 25 -20.10 29.04 3.18
N CYS A 26 -19.55 28.13 4.00
CA CYS A 26 -19.58 26.69 3.75
C CYS A 26 -21.01 26.16 3.85
N GLN A 27 -21.75 26.60 4.88
CA GLN A 27 -23.16 26.24 5.05
C GLN A 27 -23.99 26.68 3.84
N ALA A 28 -23.83 27.92 3.38
CA ALA A 28 -24.55 28.43 2.22
C ALA A 28 -24.27 27.62 0.94
N LEU A 29 -23.00 27.25 0.69
CA LEU A 29 -22.63 26.41 -0.44
C LEU A 29 -23.24 25.01 -0.36
N PHE A 30 -23.27 24.43 0.85
CA PHE A 30 -23.83 23.10 1.07
C PHE A 30 -25.36 23.07 0.94
N GLU A 31 -26.05 24.11 1.42
CA GLU A 31 -27.50 24.25 1.23
C GLU A 31 -27.88 24.54 -0.22
N GLN A 32 -27.05 25.27 -0.98
CA GLN A 32 -27.19 25.43 -2.43
C GLN A 32 -27.18 24.06 -3.13
N ALA A 33 -26.22 23.18 -2.77
CA ALA A 33 -26.14 21.83 -3.33
C ALA A 33 -27.41 21.01 -3.07
N LYS A 34 -27.94 21.06 -1.84
CA LYS A 34 -29.21 20.39 -1.49
C LYS A 34 -30.39 20.94 -2.29
N ALA A 35 -30.47 22.26 -2.46
CA ALA A 35 -31.54 22.91 -3.22
C ALA A 35 -31.56 22.48 -4.69
N GLU A 36 -30.41 22.14 -5.26
CA GLU A 36 -30.27 21.61 -6.62
C GLU A 36 -30.45 20.09 -6.73
N GLY A 37 -30.80 19.42 -5.62
CA GLY A 37 -31.05 17.98 -5.59
C GLY A 37 -29.78 17.13 -5.62
N ILE A 38 -28.61 17.72 -5.31
CA ILE A 38 -27.39 16.94 -5.12
C ILE A 38 -27.52 16.14 -3.81
N PRO A 39 -27.27 14.81 -3.80
CA PRO A 39 -27.53 13.95 -2.65
C PRO A 39 -26.41 14.05 -1.59
N VAL A 40 -26.14 15.26 -1.11
CA VAL A 40 -25.21 15.50 0.00
C VAL A 40 -25.86 15.13 1.34
N GLY A 41 -25.07 14.51 2.21
CA GLY A 41 -25.48 14.12 3.56
C GLY A 41 -25.21 15.23 4.57
N ASN A 42 -24.37 14.94 5.57
CA ASN A 42 -23.91 15.89 6.58
C ASN A 42 -22.59 16.57 6.20
N LEU A 43 -22.39 17.81 6.66
CA LEU A 43 -21.12 18.53 6.50
C LEU A 43 -20.41 18.64 7.85
N PHE A 44 -19.15 18.20 7.90
CA PHE A 44 -18.28 18.30 9.06
C PHE A 44 -17.06 19.18 8.75
N ILE A 45 -16.89 20.26 9.50
CA ILE A 45 -15.68 21.09 9.41
C ILE A 45 -14.75 20.69 10.55
N LEU A 46 -13.51 20.33 10.23
CA LEU A 46 -12.58 19.76 11.20
C LEU A 46 -11.41 20.70 11.47
N SER A 47 -11.00 20.82 12.74
CA SER A 47 -9.81 21.58 13.16
C SER A 47 -8.50 20.86 12.86
N ARG A 48 -8.57 19.61 12.40
CA ARG A 48 -7.44 18.77 12.02
C ARG A 48 -7.88 17.81 10.92
N SER A 49 -7.00 17.55 9.97
CA SER A 49 -7.23 16.48 9.01
C SER A 49 -7.25 15.09 9.66
N LEU A 50 -8.11 14.21 9.15
CA LEU A 50 -8.17 12.79 9.52
C LEU A 50 -6.98 11.98 8.96
N ALA A 51 -6.33 12.46 7.90
CA ALA A 51 -5.19 11.81 7.27
C ALA A 51 -4.14 12.84 6.84
N ALA A 52 -2.85 12.51 7.01
CA ALA A 52 -1.77 13.42 6.65
C ALA A 52 -1.88 13.88 5.19
N GLY A 53 -1.84 15.19 4.95
CA GLY A 53 -1.94 15.77 3.61
C GLY A 53 -3.34 15.80 2.99
N VAL A 54 -4.35 15.18 3.60
CA VAL A 54 -5.73 15.18 3.07
C VAL A 54 -6.47 16.42 3.57
N ARG A 55 -7.07 17.21 2.67
CA ARG A 55 -7.83 18.42 3.07
C ARG A 55 -9.32 18.19 3.25
N GLY A 56 -9.85 17.09 2.72
CA GLY A 56 -11.25 16.71 2.87
C GLY A 56 -11.54 15.39 2.21
N SER A 57 -12.69 14.80 2.52
CA SER A 57 -13.18 13.58 1.90
C SER A 57 -14.69 13.49 2.00
N TYR A 58 -15.27 12.48 1.36
CA TYR A 58 -16.70 12.22 1.40
C TYR A 58 -16.98 10.72 1.52
N GLU A 59 -18.08 10.37 2.18
CA GLU A 59 -18.59 9.02 2.27
C GLU A 59 -19.57 8.76 1.12
N ARG A 60 -19.20 7.84 0.20
CA ARG A 60 -19.96 7.57 -1.03
C ARG A 60 -21.41 7.12 -0.80
N ARG A 61 -21.71 6.49 0.34
CA ARG A 61 -23.04 5.94 0.64
C ARG A 61 -24.01 6.98 1.21
N SER A 62 -23.57 7.75 2.19
CA SER A 62 -24.37 8.75 2.89
C SER A 62 -24.33 10.11 2.21
N GLY A 63 -23.28 10.37 1.41
CA GLY A 63 -22.98 11.70 0.90
C GLY A 63 -22.40 12.63 1.97
N ASP A 64 -22.02 12.10 3.15
CA ASP A 64 -21.41 12.89 4.22
C ASP A 64 -20.04 13.41 3.77
N VAL A 65 -19.76 14.68 4.04
CA VAL A 65 -18.55 15.39 3.62
C VAL A 65 -17.83 15.93 4.84
N TRP A 66 -16.50 15.83 4.86
CA TRP A 66 -15.68 16.58 5.80
C TRP A 66 -14.61 17.41 5.09
N CYS A 67 -14.34 18.59 5.64
CA CYS A 67 -13.25 19.47 5.21
C CYS A 67 -12.40 19.90 6.42
N HIS A 68 -11.10 19.92 6.24
CA HIS A 68 -10.17 20.52 7.19
C HIS A 68 -10.17 22.04 7.00
N TYR A 69 -10.34 22.77 8.10
CA TYR A 69 -10.27 24.22 8.12
C TYR A 69 -9.08 24.67 8.98
N ASP A 70 -8.05 25.19 8.32
CA ASP A 70 -6.90 25.81 8.99
C ASP A 70 -7.16 27.29 9.21
N SER A 71 -7.66 27.64 10.40
CA SER A 71 -7.94 29.02 10.78
C SER A 71 -6.69 29.88 10.97
N ARG A 72 -5.48 29.32 10.83
CA ARG A 72 -4.20 30.05 10.94
C ARG A 72 -3.68 30.53 9.59
N SER A 73 -4.23 30.00 8.50
CA SER A 73 -3.89 30.44 7.14
C SER A 73 -4.83 31.58 6.72
N ASP A 74 -4.25 32.66 6.19
CA ASP A 74 -5.03 33.77 5.61
C ASP A 74 -5.90 33.30 4.42
N GLU A 75 -5.50 32.22 3.76
CA GLU A 75 -6.22 31.58 2.64
C GLU A 75 -7.17 30.47 3.11
N GLY A 76 -7.16 30.11 4.40
CA GLY A 76 -7.87 28.94 4.92
C GLY A 76 -9.38 28.96 4.66
N ALA A 77 -9.98 30.15 4.58
CA ALA A 77 -11.40 30.31 4.27
C ALA A 77 -11.74 30.08 2.78
N LEU A 78 -10.85 30.46 1.86
CA LEU A 78 -11.01 30.18 0.44
C LEU A 78 -10.74 28.70 0.18
N ASP A 79 -9.63 28.18 0.72
CA ASP A 79 -9.20 26.79 0.57
C ASP A 79 -10.29 25.78 0.98
N VAL A 80 -10.95 26.02 2.13
CA VAL A 80 -12.01 25.13 2.60
C VAL A 80 -13.25 25.18 1.69
N LEU A 81 -13.56 26.34 1.10
CA LEU A 81 -14.68 26.49 0.16
C LEU A 81 -14.37 25.83 -1.18
N GLN A 82 -13.15 25.98 -1.69
CA GLN A 82 -12.70 25.27 -2.90
C GLN A 82 -12.77 23.77 -2.70
N CYS A 83 -12.22 23.27 -1.58
CA CYS A 83 -12.26 21.87 -1.23
C CYS A 83 -13.71 21.36 -1.13
N LEU A 84 -14.59 22.11 -0.46
CA LEU A 84 -16.00 21.75 -0.33
C LEU A 84 -16.71 21.69 -1.68
N LEU A 85 -16.48 22.66 -2.58
CA LEU A 85 -17.07 22.65 -3.92
C LEU A 85 -16.64 21.42 -4.71
N THR A 86 -15.37 21.04 -4.63
CA THR A 86 -14.87 19.82 -5.28
C THR A 86 -15.50 18.56 -4.70
N LEU A 87 -15.68 18.48 -3.38
CA LEU A 87 -16.34 17.33 -2.74
C LEU A 87 -17.83 17.24 -3.09
N ILE A 88 -18.53 18.37 -3.26
CA ILE A 88 -19.90 18.38 -3.77
C ILE A 88 -19.95 17.83 -5.20
N ALA A 89 -18.99 18.20 -6.06
CA ALA A 89 -18.88 17.66 -7.41
C ALA A 89 -18.70 16.13 -7.39
N TYR A 90 -17.85 15.60 -6.50
CA TYR A 90 -17.73 14.15 -6.30
C TYR A 90 -19.04 13.48 -5.89
N VAL A 91 -19.77 14.06 -4.93
CA VAL A 91 -21.07 13.51 -4.48
C VAL A 91 -22.08 13.55 -5.64
N LYS A 92 -22.15 14.64 -6.39
CA LYS A 92 -23.03 14.79 -7.56
C LYS A 92 -22.78 13.72 -8.62
N LEU A 93 -21.51 13.44 -8.91
CA LEU A 93 -21.13 12.44 -9.92
C LEU A 93 -21.43 11.01 -9.46
N SER A 94 -21.50 10.75 -8.15
CA SER A 94 -21.84 9.43 -7.57
C SER A 94 -21.04 8.28 -8.18
N LEU A 95 -19.74 8.52 -8.40
CA LEU A 95 -18.85 7.57 -9.06
C LEU A 95 -18.64 6.33 -8.17
N PRO A 96 -18.41 5.14 -8.74
CA PRO A 96 -18.00 3.97 -7.97
C PRO A 96 -16.56 4.13 -7.43
N PRO A 97 -16.16 3.41 -6.37
CA PRO A 97 -14.75 3.33 -6.00
C PRO A 97 -13.89 2.89 -7.21
N PRO A 98 -12.78 3.59 -7.51
CA PRO A 98 -11.91 3.22 -8.62
C PRO A 98 -11.19 1.90 -8.30
N MET A 99 -11.15 1.01 -9.28
CA MET A 99 -10.45 -0.27 -9.21
C MET A 99 -9.03 -0.17 -9.77
N THR A 100 -8.78 0.78 -10.68
CA THR A 100 -7.46 1.04 -11.28
C THR A 100 -7.03 2.51 -11.11
N ILE A 101 -5.73 2.77 -11.27
CA ILE A 101 -5.18 4.15 -11.20
C ILE A 101 -5.68 5.00 -12.36
N GLU A 102 -5.91 4.42 -13.54
CA GLU A 102 -6.49 5.10 -14.69
C GLU A 102 -7.93 5.53 -14.42
N GLU A 103 -8.73 4.65 -13.82
CA GLU A 103 -10.08 4.98 -13.36
C GLU A 103 -10.05 6.08 -12.30
N ASP A 104 -9.15 5.97 -11.32
CA ASP A 104 -8.98 6.97 -10.27
C ASP A 104 -8.68 8.37 -10.87
N TRP A 105 -7.70 8.45 -11.77
CA TRP A 105 -7.37 9.68 -12.49
C TRP A 105 -8.54 10.20 -13.35
N HIS A 106 -9.26 9.31 -14.04
CA HIS A 106 -10.44 9.70 -14.81
C HIS A 106 -11.53 10.31 -13.90
N GLN A 107 -11.78 9.70 -12.75
CA GLN A 107 -12.72 10.22 -11.76
C GLN A 107 -12.28 11.59 -11.21
N PHE A 108 -10.98 11.79 -10.95
CA PHE A 108 -10.45 13.11 -10.57
C PHE A 108 -10.73 14.16 -11.63
N ARG A 109 -10.47 13.85 -12.90
CA ARG A 109 -10.70 14.79 -14.00
C ARG A 109 -12.18 15.18 -14.09
N LEU A 110 -13.08 14.21 -14.08
CA LEU A 110 -14.53 14.46 -14.09
C LEU A 110 -14.95 15.34 -12.92
N ALA A 111 -14.45 15.08 -11.72
CA ALA A 111 -14.78 15.88 -10.54
C ALA A 111 -14.34 17.33 -10.67
N HIS A 112 -13.15 17.63 -11.20
CA HIS A 112 -12.70 19.01 -11.37
C HIS A 112 -13.43 19.72 -12.53
N GLU A 113 -13.71 19.02 -13.63
CA GLU A 113 -14.56 19.54 -14.72
C GLU A 113 -15.96 19.90 -14.20
N GLU A 114 -16.55 19.04 -13.35
CA GLU A 114 -17.85 19.28 -12.71
C GLU A 114 -17.78 20.39 -11.65
N THR A 115 -16.69 20.49 -10.89
CA THR A 115 -16.44 21.60 -9.93
C THR A 115 -16.49 22.94 -10.64
N TRP A 116 -15.84 23.05 -11.79
CA TRP A 116 -15.87 24.25 -12.63
C TRP A 116 -17.26 24.53 -13.20
N ALA A 117 -17.99 23.50 -13.63
CA ALA A 117 -19.37 23.65 -14.10
C ALA A 117 -20.30 24.17 -12.99
N LEU A 118 -20.19 23.64 -11.77
CA LEU A 118 -20.92 24.11 -10.60
C LEU A 118 -20.56 25.55 -10.23
N ALA A 119 -19.26 25.89 -10.22
CA ALA A 119 -18.81 27.26 -9.96
C ALA A 119 -19.47 28.28 -10.91
N LYS A 120 -19.52 27.96 -12.21
CA LYS A 120 -20.19 28.79 -13.22
C LYS A 120 -21.70 28.85 -13.03
N ALA A 121 -22.35 27.71 -12.85
CA ALA A 121 -23.80 27.63 -12.68
C ALA A 121 -24.27 28.46 -11.47
N TRP A 122 -23.48 28.45 -10.40
CA TRP A 122 -23.79 29.14 -9.15
C TRP A 122 -23.27 30.57 -9.09
N LYS A 123 -22.62 31.07 -10.15
CA LYS A 123 -21.97 32.39 -10.20
C LYS A 123 -20.96 32.57 -9.06
N ARG A 124 -20.19 31.50 -8.79
CA ARG A 124 -19.12 31.41 -7.78
C ARG A 124 -17.76 31.14 -8.42
N GLU A 125 -17.51 31.77 -9.57
CA GLU A 125 -16.28 31.60 -10.37
C GLU A 125 -15.04 32.07 -9.61
N GLU A 126 -15.20 32.93 -8.60
CA GLU A 126 -14.14 33.30 -7.67
C GLU A 126 -13.65 32.14 -6.80
N LEU A 127 -14.43 31.07 -6.66
CA LEU A 127 -14.01 29.85 -5.98
C LEU A 127 -13.23 28.92 -6.90
N PHE A 128 -13.57 28.85 -8.20
CA PHE A 128 -12.92 27.90 -9.10
C PHE A 128 -12.91 28.42 -10.54
N THR A 129 -11.76 28.97 -10.94
CA THR A 129 -11.56 29.58 -12.25
C THR A 129 -11.17 28.54 -13.32
N ALA A 130 -11.13 28.97 -14.59
CA ALA A 130 -10.58 28.13 -15.66
C ALA A 130 -9.07 27.89 -15.51
N LEU A 131 -8.34 28.86 -14.94
CA LEU A 131 -6.91 28.71 -14.65
C LEU A 131 -6.69 27.69 -13.53
N ASP A 132 -7.55 27.67 -12.51
CA ASP A 132 -7.51 26.65 -11.46
C ASP A 132 -7.74 25.27 -12.06
N LEU A 133 -8.74 25.11 -12.93
CA LEU A 133 -8.98 23.83 -13.63
C LEU A 133 -7.73 23.35 -14.38
N GLU A 134 -7.11 24.22 -15.18
CA GLU A 134 -5.90 23.87 -15.92
C GLU A 134 -4.74 23.45 -15.00
N ALA A 135 -4.50 24.23 -13.94
CA ALA A 135 -3.46 23.94 -12.95
C ALA A 135 -3.72 22.61 -12.21
N PHE A 136 -4.96 22.36 -11.78
CA PHE A 136 -5.34 21.11 -11.12
C PHE A 136 -5.21 19.92 -12.06
N LEU A 137 -5.61 20.03 -13.33
CA LEU A 137 -5.47 18.94 -14.30
C LEU A 137 -4.00 18.64 -14.61
N ALA A 138 -3.15 19.67 -14.73
CA ALA A 138 -1.72 19.50 -14.91
C ALA A 138 -1.07 18.81 -13.69
N HIS A 139 -1.40 19.26 -12.48
CA HIS A 139 -0.90 18.66 -11.25
C HIS A 139 -1.40 17.22 -11.05
N ASN A 140 -2.66 16.93 -11.36
CA ASN A 140 -3.19 15.57 -11.27
C ASN A 140 -2.59 14.63 -12.34
N SER A 141 -2.29 15.13 -13.54
CA SER A 141 -1.56 14.36 -14.56
C SER A 141 -0.15 13.99 -14.08
N TYR A 142 0.50 14.91 -13.37
CA TYR A 142 1.77 14.64 -12.70
C TYR A 142 1.64 13.56 -11.61
N LEU A 143 0.68 13.74 -10.68
CA LEU A 143 0.45 12.77 -9.60
C LEU A 143 0.06 11.40 -10.12
N TYR A 144 -0.73 11.31 -11.19
CA TYR A 144 -1.05 10.05 -11.85
C TYR A 144 0.20 9.27 -12.24
N ARG A 145 1.16 9.92 -12.92
CA ARG A 145 2.42 9.26 -13.32
C ARG A 145 3.22 8.80 -12.10
N CYS A 146 3.28 9.62 -11.06
CA CYS A 146 3.99 9.28 -9.83
C CYS A 146 3.34 8.11 -9.09
N HIS A 147 2.02 8.10 -8.96
CA HIS A 147 1.28 7.00 -8.35
C HIS A 147 1.44 5.71 -9.15
N ALA A 148 1.36 5.76 -10.49
CA ALA A 148 1.58 4.59 -11.34
C ALA A 148 2.99 4.01 -11.13
N ALA A 149 4.04 4.85 -11.21
CA ALA A 149 5.42 4.41 -10.97
C ALA A 149 5.63 3.85 -9.54
N ALA A 150 5.02 4.49 -8.53
CA ALA A 150 5.05 3.99 -7.15
C ALA A 150 4.32 2.65 -7.01
N GLY A 151 3.19 2.47 -7.70
CA GLY A 151 2.44 1.22 -7.76
C GLY A 151 3.21 0.09 -8.44
N ASP A 152 3.96 0.39 -9.51
CA ASP A 152 4.88 -0.55 -10.14
C ASP A 152 5.99 -0.99 -9.17
N LEU A 153 6.57 -0.05 -8.41
CA LEU A 153 7.55 -0.35 -7.36
C LEU A 153 6.95 -1.08 -6.15
N ALA A 154 5.64 -0.97 -5.91
CA ALA A 154 4.94 -1.75 -4.89
C ALA A 154 4.56 -3.15 -5.40
N GLY A 155 4.52 -3.37 -6.72
CA GLY A 155 3.91 -4.54 -7.32
C GLY A 155 2.38 -4.56 -7.18
N ASN A 156 1.74 -3.39 -7.06
CA ASN A 156 0.29 -3.29 -6.90
C ASN A 156 -0.25 -1.94 -7.40
N LEU A 157 -1.05 -1.98 -8.46
CA LEU A 157 -1.71 -0.81 -9.07
C LEU A 157 -3.13 -0.52 -8.52
N ARG A 158 -3.54 -1.12 -7.39
CA ARG A 158 -4.77 -0.66 -6.73
C ARG A 158 -4.55 0.79 -6.27
N PRO A 159 -5.51 1.71 -6.51
CA PRO A 159 -5.33 3.13 -6.21
C PRO A 159 -4.85 3.42 -4.79
N SER A 160 -5.40 2.73 -3.78
CA SER A 160 -4.98 2.88 -2.39
C SER A 160 -3.53 2.48 -2.16
N SER A 161 -3.11 1.33 -2.71
CA SER A 161 -1.74 0.82 -2.58
C SER A 161 -0.74 1.73 -3.28
N ALA A 162 -1.05 2.18 -4.50
CA ALA A 162 -0.20 3.08 -5.28
C ALA A 162 -0.01 4.44 -4.60
N ARG A 163 -1.08 5.02 -4.04
CA ARG A 163 -1.00 6.26 -3.25
C ARG A 163 -0.17 6.07 -1.98
N ASN A 164 -0.39 4.98 -1.23
CA ASN A 164 0.39 4.69 -0.02
C ASN A 164 1.87 4.47 -0.34
N ALA A 165 2.18 3.79 -1.45
CA ALA A 165 3.54 3.61 -1.94
C ALA A 165 4.19 4.95 -2.25
N TYR A 166 3.48 5.84 -2.95
CA TYR A 166 3.97 7.18 -3.25
C TYR A 166 4.24 7.98 -1.97
N LEU A 167 3.32 7.97 -1.00
CA LEU A 167 3.51 8.64 0.29
C LEU A 167 4.75 8.12 1.05
N ALA A 168 4.97 6.79 1.06
CA ALA A 168 6.16 6.21 1.66
C ALA A 168 7.45 6.58 0.89
N LEU A 169 7.37 6.71 -0.43
CA LEU A 169 8.49 7.15 -1.26
C LEU A 169 8.81 8.64 -1.09
N LEU A 170 7.83 9.47 -0.71
CA LEU A 170 8.09 10.86 -0.31
C LEU A 170 8.91 10.96 0.99
N ASP A 171 8.86 9.96 1.89
CA ASP A 171 9.80 9.88 3.01
C ASP A 171 11.23 9.63 2.52
N VAL A 172 11.40 8.78 1.50
CA VAL A 172 12.70 8.55 0.85
C VAL A 172 13.21 9.83 0.19
N GLN A 173 12.38 10.51 -0.61
CA GLN A 173 12.73 11.79 -1.23
C GLN A 173 13.24 12.80 -0.19
N ARG A 174 12.51 12.95 0.93
CA ARG A 174 12.88 13.86 2.02
C ARG A 174 14.16 13.45 2.71
N HIS A 175 14.36 12.16 2.97
CA HIS A 175 15.56 11.65 3.61
C HIS A 175 16.83 11.94 2.79
N TYR A 176 16.75 11.74 1.47
CA TYR A 176 17.86 11.97 0.55
C TYR A 176 17.90 13.40 -0.03
N GLN A 177 16.98 14.28 0.38
CA GLN A 177 16.88 15.67 -0.06
C GLN A 177 16.85 15.85 -1.59
N TRP A 178 16.18 14.93 -2.29
CA TRP A 178 16.09 14.99 -3.75
C TRP A 178 15.11 16.04 -4.23
N SER A 179 15.44 16.71 -5.33
CA SER A 179 14.48 17.52 -6.08
C SER A 179 13.39 16.65 -6.70
N ASP A 180 12.26 17.26 -7.09
CA ASP A 180 11.17 16.53 -7.74
C ASP A 180 11.64 15.81 -9.01
N THR A 181 12.47 16.45 -9.83
CA THR A 181 13.06 15.84 -11.03
C THR A 181 13.96 14.65 -10.72
N GLN A 182 14.78 14.74 -9.67
CA GLN A 182 15.64 13.63 -9.24
C GLN A 182 14.83 12.45 -8.72
N PHE A 183 13.77 12.75 -7.97
CA PHE A 183 12.85 11.77 -7.43
C PHE A 183 12.09 11.05 -8.55
N GLU A 184 11.51 11.79 -9.50
CA GLU A 184 10.83 11.22 -10.68
C GLU A 184 11.76 10.31 -11.49
N ALA A 185 13.00 10.74 -11.74
CA ALA A 185 13.98 9.93 -12.44
C ALA A 185 14.28 8.62 -11.69
N ALA A 186 14.41 8.67 -10.36
CA ALA A 186 14.62 7.50 -9.52
C ALA A 186 13.39 6.57 -9.48
N LEU A 187 12.18 7.13 -9.39
CA LEU A 187 10.92 6.38 -9.45
C LEU A 187 10.80 5.57 -10.74
N GLU A 188 11.17 6.16 -11.88
CA GLU A 188 11.12 5.49 -13.18
C GLU A 188 12.37 4.64 -13.47
N GLY A 189 13.39 4.68 -12.60
CA GLY A 189 14.64 3.94 -12.78
C GLY A 189 15.49 4.44 -13.94
N ARG A 190 15.38 5.73 -14.25
CA ARG A 190 16.05 6.40 -15.38
C ARG A 190 17.23 7.27 -14.96
N ARG A 191 17.66 7.20 -13.70
CA ARG A 191 18.77 8.04 -13.22
C ARG A 191 20.11 7.39 -13.58
N GLU A 192 20.61 7.71 -14.77
CA GLU A 192 21.80 7.08 -15.36
C GLU A 192 23.11 7.42 -14.62
N ASP A 193 23.17 8.59 -13.98
CA ASP A 193 24.32 9.11 -13.26
C ASP A 193 24.39 8.65 -11.79
N ASP A 194 23.33 8.03 -11.29
CA ASP A 194 23.18 7.65 -9.88
C ASP A 194 22.35 6.36 -9.74
N GLU A 195 23.01 5.23 -9.94
CA GLU A 195 22.41 3.89 -9.78
C GLU A 195 22.03 3.59 -8.32
N GLU A 196 22.65 4.27 -7.35
CA GLU A 196 22.27 4.15 -5.95
C GLU A 196 20.87 4.73 -5.74
N ALA A 197 20.56 5.90 -6.32
CA ALA A 197 19.23 6.49 -6.27
C ALA A 197 18.13 5.59 -6.87
N ASN A 198 18.40 4.91 -7.99
CA ASN A 198 17.45 3.94 -8.58
C ASN A 198 17.20 2.73 -7.66
N THR A 199 18.16 2.46 -6.77
CA THR A 199 18.22 1.30 -5.89
C THR A 199 17.48 1.57 -4.57
N VAL A 200 17.70 2.74 -3.94
CA VAL A 200 17.06 3.08 -2.65
C VAL A 200 15.54 3.21 -2.70
N VAL A 201 14.95 3.62 -3.83
CA VAL A 201 13.48 3.63 -3.97
C VAL A 201 12.85 2.24 -3.92
N LEU A 202 13.61 1.15 -4.06
CA LEU A 202 13.09 -0.21 -3.89
C LEU A 202 13.04 -0.66 -2.42
N ASP A 203 13.75 0.06 -1.54
CA ASP A 203 13.90 -0.28 -0.12
C ASP A 203 12.92 0.48 0.79
N PHE A 204 11.95 1.20 0.20
CA PHE A 204 10.91 1.87 0.97
C PHE A 204 10.13 0.89 1.84
N ASP A 205 9.62 1.37 2.97
CA ASP A 205 8.86 0.55 3.91
C ASP A 205 7.47 0.19 3.33
N ARG A 206 7.34 -1.06 2.86
CA ARG A 206 6.10 -1.59 2.30
C ARG A 206 5.05 -1.88 3.37
N CYS A 207 5.38 -1.89 4.66
CA CYS A 207 4.38 -2.05 5.72
C CYS A 207 3.32 -0.94 5.69
N SER A 208 3.68 0.26 5.21
CA SER A 208 2.77 1.40 5.00
C SER A 208 1.63 1.12 4.00
N LEU A 209 1.76 0.11 3.15
CA LEU A 209 0.75 -0.25 2.15
C LEU A 209 -0.49 -0.89 2.78
N ARG A 210 -0.38 -1.36 4.03
CA ARG A 210 -1.45 -1.99 4.80
C ARG A 210 -1.70 -1.22 6.09
N ALA A 211 -2.97 -0.96 6.41
CA ALA A 211 -3.35 -0.20 7.60
C ALA A 211 -3.16 -0.98 8.91
N PHE A 212 -3.42 -2.29 8.91
CA PHE A 212 -3.53 -3.08 10.14
C PHE A 212 -2.48 -4.19 10.23
N TRP A 213 -1.56 -4.01 11.18
CA TRP A 213 -0.52 -4.97 11.54
C TRP A 213 -0.63 -5.33 13.01
N PHE A 214 -0.36 -6.60 13.33
CA PHE A 214 0.04 -6.94 14.69
C PHE A 214 1.47 -6.46 14.93
N PRO A 215 1.78 -5.99 16.15
CA PRO A 215 3.16 -5.71 16.50
C PRO A 215 3.99 -6.99 16.32
N PRO A 216 5.17 -6.89 15.68
CA PRO A 216 6.05 -8.05 15.55
C PRO A 216 6.45 -8.53 16.95
N GLU A 217 6.60 -9.84 17.11
CA GLU A 217 7.20 -10.42 18.32
C GLU A 217 8.67 -10.01 18.35
N ARG A 218 8.95 -8.85 18.95
CA ARG A 218 10.31 -8.34 19.09
C ARG A 218 11.03 -9.18 20.13
N ASP A 219 11.88 -10.10 19.70
CA ASP A 219 12.89 -10.64 20.58
C ASP A 219 13.91 -9.53 20.87
N LYS A 220 14.14 -9.23 22.15
CA LYS A 220 14.88 -8.04 22.62
C LYS A 220 16.39 -8.08 22.28
N ARG A 221 16.86 -9.09 21.53
CA ARG A 221 18.29 -9.34 21.26
C ARG A 221 18.76 -8.96 19.86
N ASP A 222 17.87 -8.74 18.89
CA ASP A 222 18.24 -8.63 17.47
C ASP A 222 18.14 -7.21 16.88
N GLN A 223 18.58 -6.19 17.62
CA GLN A 223 18.53 -4.79 17.14
C GLN A 223 19.72 -4.33 16.29
N ALA A 224 20.65 -5.19 15.87
CA ALA A 224 21.83 -4.70 15.14
C ALA A 224 22.41 -5.60 14.03
N SER A 225 21.85 -6.78 13.74
CA SER A 225 22.39 -7.67 12.70
C SER A 225 21.51 -7.73 11.47
N CYS A 226 22.15 -7.96 10.32
CA CYS A 226 21.47 -8.23 9.07
C CYS A 226 20.36 -9.29 9.25
N PRO A 227 19.13 -9.09 8.75
CA PRO A 227 17.97 -9.91 9.13
C PRO A 227 18.11 -11.40 8.78
N PHE A 228 18.89 -11.73 7.74
CA PHE A 228 19.18 -13.12 7.36
C PHE A 228 20.52 -13.64 7.90
N GLY A 229 21.15 -12.89 8.80
CA GLY A 229 22.46 -13.21 9.37
C GLY A 229 23.50 -13.50 8.30
N GLN A 230 24.21 -14.61 8.45
CA GLN A 230 25.26 -15.08 7.54
C GLN A 230 24.78 -15.56 6.16
N PHE A 231 23.46 -15.66 5.94
CA PHE A 231 22.84 -16.06 4.68
C PHE A 231 22.39 -14.86 3.84
N THR A 232 22.70 -13.66 4.31
CA THR A 232 22.42 -12.43 3.57
C THR A 232 23.21 -12.42 2.27
N LEU A 233 22.51 -12.20 1.16
CA LEU A 233 23.12 -12.06 -0.16
C LEU A 233 23.44 -10.59 -0.49
N PRO A 234 24.50 -10.33 -1.28
CA PRO A 234 24.86 -8.98 -1.70
C PRO A 234 23.74 -8.29 -2.47
N GLN A 235 23.44 -7.06 -2.07
CA GLN A 235 22.42 -6.21 -2.69
C GLN A 235 23.10 -5.29 -3.72
N THR A 236 23.12 -5.70 -4.98
CA THR A 236 23.80 -4.99 -6.08
C THR A 236 22.81 -4.29 -7.00
N THR A 237 23.29 -3.39 -7.88
CA THR A 237 22.47 -2.77 -8.95
C THR A 237 21.75 -3.79 -9.82
N GLN A 238 22.36 -4.96 -10.07
CA GLN A 238 21.72 -6.03 -10.83
C GLN A 238 20.52 -6.62 -10.09
N THR A 239 20.64 -6.82 -8.76
CA THR A 239 19.52 -7.32 -7.93
C THR A 239 18.37 -6.31 -7.87
N ALA A 240 18.68 -5.01 -7.81
CA ALA A 240 17.71 -3.93 -7.86
C ALA A 240 16.96 -3.90 -9.20
N ARG A 241 17.68 -4.08 -10.32
CA ARG A 241 17.09 -4.15 -11.65
C ARG A 241 16.11 -5.32 -11.79
N VAL A 242 16.52 -6.52 -11.36
CA VAL A 242 15.66 -7.71 -11.36
C VAL A 242 14.40 -7.46 -10.51
N LEU A 243 14.57 -6.94 -9.29
CA LEU A 243 13.43 -6.66 -8.41
C LEU A 243 12.44 -5.67 -9.03
N ARG A 244 12.94 -4.56 -9.59
CA ARG A 244 12.12 -3.54 -10.25
C ARG A 244 11.32 -4.13 -11.42
N SER A 245 11.98 -4.89 -12.29
CA SER A 245 11.33 -5.53 -13.44
C SER A 245 10.27 -6.53 -12.99
N VAL A 246 10.55 -7.33 -11.97
CA VAL A 246 9.59 -8.30 -11.42
C VAL A 246 8.40 -7.60 -10.79
N LEU A 247 8.59 -6.55 -9.99
CA LEU A 247 7.49 -5.84 -9.36
C LEU A 247 6.59 -5.14 -10.38
N ALA A 248 7.15 -4.51 -11.42
CA ALA A 248 6.36 -3.96 -12.52
C ALA A 248 5.53 -5.05 -13.24
N LEU A 249 6.13 -6.24 -13.46
CA LEU A 249 5.40 -7.37 -14.01
C LEU A 249 4.24 -7.80 -13.09
N VAL A 250 4.49 -7.92 -11.77
CA VAL A 250 3.45 -8.24 -10.79
C VAL A 250 2.32 -7.21 -10.81
N ALA A 251 2.67 -5.92 -10.86
CA ALA A 251 1.73 -4.80 -10.85
C ALA A 251 0.77 -4.86 -12.06
N SER A 252 1.26 -5.29 -13.22
CA SER A 252 0.48 -5.42 -14.46
C SER A 252 -0.37 -6.69 -14.59
N GLN A 253 -0.14 -7.71 -13.76
CA GLN A 253 -0.96 -8.94 -13.79
C GLN A 253 -2.39 -8.66 -13.32
N SER A 254 -3.41 -9.20 -13.99
CA SER A 254 -4.81 -9.10 -13.52
C SER A 254 -4.97 -9.79 -12.16
N ILE A 255 -5.76 -9.20 -11.26
CA ILE A 255 -6.11 -9.76 -9.93
C ILE A 255 -6.60 -11.21 -10.06
N GLU A 256 -7.37 -11.52 -11.10
CA GLU A 256 -7.91 -12.87 -11.35
C GLU A 256 -6.84 -13.88 -11.79
N ALA A 257 -5.73 -13.40 -12.36
CA ALA A 257 -4.60 -14.22 -12.78
C ALA A 257 -3.57 -14.41 -11.66
N ARG A 258 -3.63 -13.62 -10.57
CA ARG A 258 -2.65 -13.63 -9.48
C ARG A 258 -2.83 -14.77 -8.48
N LEU A 259 -3.98 -15.45 -8.48
CA LEU A 259 -4.29 -16.47 -7.48
C LEU A 259 -4.84 -17.75 -8.13
N PRO A 260 -4.25 -18.93 -7.87
CA PRO A 260 -5.09 -20.12 -7.85
C PRO A 260 -6.12 -19.89 -6.74
N LYS A 261 -7.42 -19.95 -7.07
CA LYS A 261 -8.52 -19.87 -6.09
C LYS A 261 -8.19 -20.86 -4.98
N SER A 262 -7.78 -20.35 -3.82
CA SER A 262 -7.45 -21.19 -2.68
C SER A 262 -8.70 -21.98 -2.34
N ALA A 263 -8.62 -23.31 -2.51
CA ALA A 263 -9.66 -24.20 -2.02
C ALA A 263 -9.76 -23.96 -0.52
N ASP A 264 -10.98 -23.73 -0.01
CA ASP A 264 -11.26 -23.45 1.40
C ASP A 264 -10.49 -24.41 2.33
N GLY A 265 -9.35 -23.97 2.84
CA GLY A 265 -8.48 -24.78 3.69
C GLY A 265 -7.15 -24.11 4.05
N PRO A 266 -6.54 -24.46 5.19
CA PRO A 266 -5.25 -23.95 5.67
C PRO A 266 -4.05 -24.60 4.95
N SER A 267 -4.20 -25.07 3.72
CA SER A 267 -3.15 -25.82 3.04
C SER A 267 -1.98 -24.91 2.67
N PRO A 268 -0.73 -25.31 2.97
CA PRO A 268 0.45 -24.54 2.57
C PRO A 268 0.59 -24.48 1.05
N THR A 269 1.01 -23.32 0.53
CA THR A 269 1.34 -23.14 -0.89
C THR A 269 2.83 -23.34 -1.11
N PHE A 270 3.21 -24.06 -2.17
CA PHE A 270 4.60 -24.39 -2.48
C PHE A 270 5.07 -23.75 -3.77
N PHE A 271 6.26 -23.14 -3.72
CA PHE A 271 6.93 -22.56 -4.86
C PHE A 271 8.36 -23.07 -5.00
N TYR A 272 8.81 -23.17 -6.25
CA TYR A 272 10.17 -23.52 -6.60
C TYR A 272 10.75 -22.39 -7.45
N LEU A 273 11.80 -21.75 -6.96
CA LEU A 273 12.30 -20.48 -7.50
C LEU A 273 13.56 -20.70 -8.35
N GLU A 274 13.43 -20.74 -9.68
CA GLU A 274 14.58 -20.88 -10.58
C GLU A 274 14.82 -19.66 -11.47
N CYS A 275 13.82 -18.82 -11.69
CA CYS A 275 13.91 -17.68 -12.61
C CYS A 275 13.07 -16.47 -12.15
N GLU A 276 13.16 -15.37 -12.91
CA GLU A 276 12.40 -14.13 -12.66
C GLU A 276 10.88 -14.34 -12.77
N GLN A 277 10.43 -15.24 -13.65
CA GLN A 277 9.01 -15.56 -13.77
C GLN A 277 8.47 -16.20 -12.49
N ASP A 278 9.21 -17.16 -11.91
CA ASP A 278 8.84 -17.78 -10.64
C ASP A 278 8.82 -16.73 -9.52
N LEU A 279 9.79 -15.81 -9.51
CA LEU A 279 9.85 -14.73 -8.54
C LEU A 279 8.62 -13.83 -8.62
N SER A 280 8.18 -13.50 -9.83
CA SER A 280 6.97 -12.71 -10.05
C SER A 280 5.72 -13.40 -9.51
N ILE A 281 5.60 -14.72 -9.69
CA ILE A 281 4.45 -15.49 -9.19
C ILE A 281 4.44 -15.49 -7.66
N VAL A 282 5.59 -15.72 -7.02
CA VAL A 282 5.69 -15.69 -5.55
C VAL A 282 5.35 -14.30 -5.00
N MET A 283 5.91 -13.24 -5.58
CA MET A 283 5.64 -11.87 -5.15
C MET A 283 4.19 -11.45 -5.38
N ALA A 284 3.58 -11.85 -6.50
CA ALA A 284 2.15 -11.63 -6.74
C ALA A 284 1.29 -12.30 -5.66
N HIS A 285 1.62 -13.54 -5.30
CA HIS A 285 0.90 -14.27 -4.28
C HIS A 285 1.04 -13.61 -2.90
N ILE A 286 2.25 -13.15 -2.54
CA ILE A 286 2.46 -12.45 -1.27
C ILE A 286 1.77 -11.10 -1.25
N ASN A 287 1.83 -10.32 -2.34
CA ASN A 287 1.11 -9.06 -2.43
C ASN A 287 -0.41 -9.28 -2.28
N ALA A 288 -0.97 -10.33 -2.88
CA ALA A 288 -2.37 -10.68 -2.71
C ALA A 288 -2.71 -11.03 -1.25
N LEU A 289 -1.90 -11.88 -0.61
CA LEU A 289 -2.08 -12.25 0.79
C LEU A 289 -1.92 -11.03 1.73
N PHE A 290 -0.90 -10.21 1.52
CA PHE A 290 -0.57 -9.09 2.40
C PHE A 290 -1.50 -7.90 2.21
N LEU A 291 -2.05 -7.68 1.00
CA LEU A 291 -2.77 -6.44 0.67
C LEU A 291 -4.23 -6.65 0.26
N GLU A 292 -4.61 -7.84 -0.22
CA GLU A 292 -5.87 -8.03 -0.95
C GLU A 292 -6.85 -9.02 -0.30
N ASP A 293 -6.40 -10.15 0.24
CA ASP A 293 -7.29 -11.24 0.68
C ASP A 293 -8.14 -10.89 1.92
N PHE A 294 -7.54 -10.15 2.87
CA PHE A 294 -8.21 -9.75 4.13
C PHE A 294 -7.78 -8.33 4.53
N PRO A 295 -8.13 -7.28 3.77
CA PRO A 295 -7.59 -5.93 3.99
C PRO A 295 -7.93 -5.33 5.36
N ASP A 296 -9.07 -5.73 5.94
CA ASP A 296 -9.57 -5.21 7.22
C ASP A 296 -9.04 -5.96 8.45
N TYR A 297 -8.32 -7.07 8.25
CA TYR A 297 -7.82 -7.89 9.36
C TYR A 297 -6.49 -7.35 9.85
N SER A 298 -6.15 -7.52 11.11
CA SER A 298 -4.77 -7.31 11.57
C SER A 298 -3.91 -8.48 11.10
N LEU A 299 -2.80 -8.19 10.41
CA LEU A 299 -1.87 -9.20 9.89
C LEU A 299 -0.64 -9.32 10.79
N ARG A 300 -0.27 -10.55 11.14
CA ARG A 300 1.05 -10.90 11.67
C ARG A 300 1.79 -11.72 10.61
N ALA A 301 3.01 -11.32 10.28
CA ALA A 301 3.87 -12.03 9.33
C ALA A 301 5.19 -12.45 9.97
N GLN A 302 5.59 -13.69 9.72
CA GLN A 302 6.89 -14.24 10.10
C GLN A 302 7.55 -14.88 8.89
N PHE A 303 8.80 -14.49 8.65
CA PHE A 303 9.66 -15.07 7.62
C PHE A 303 10.69 -15.98 8.28
N SER A 304 10.77 -17.23 7.85
CA SER A 304 11.80 -18.17 8.31
C SER A 304 12.67 -18.59 7.14
N LEU A 305 13.99 -18.49 7.31
CA LEU A 305 14.99 -19.02 6.38
C LEU A 305 15.64 -20.26 7.00
N TYR A 306 15.51 -21.38 6.31
CA TYR A 306 16.13 -22.65 6.64
C TYR A 306 17.30 -22.92 5.70
N ALA A 307 18.52 -22.97 6.24
CA ALA A 307 19.75 -23.14 5.47
C ALA A 307 20.87 -23.75 6.32
N ASP A 308 21.82 -24.45 5.70
CA ASP A 308 22.96 -25.04 6.40
C ASP A 308 24.24 -24.20 6.24
N VAL A 309 24.82 -23.79 7.37
CA VAL A 309 26.08 -23.03 7.43
C VAL A 309 27.28 -23.87 7.00
N ARG A 310 27.23 -25.15 7.34
CA ARG A 310 28.37 -26.10 7.29
C ARG A 310 28.86 -26.38 5.87
N TRP A 311 28.13 -25.93 4.86
CA TRP A 311 28.45 -26.15 3.46
C TRP A 311 29.27 -25.02 2.83
N LYS A 312 29.51 -23.90 3.54
CA LYS A 312 30.46 -22.87 3.07
C LYS A 312 31.88 -23.39 2.91
N ASP A 313 32.26 -24.45 3.65
CA ASP A 313 33.56 -25.12 3.54
C ASP A 313 33.58 -26.25 2.48
N THR A 314 32.43 -26.54 1.85
CA THR A 314 32.33 -27.50 0.73
C THR A 314 32.16 -26.78 -0.60
N VAL A 315 32.70 -27.33 -1.68
CA VAL A 315 32.70 -26.73 -3.03
C VAL A 315 31.29 -26.56 -3.63
N ALA A 316 30.27 -27.21 -3.06
CA ALA A 316 28.90 -27.18 -3.57
C ALA A 316 28.00 -26.25 -2.74
N PRO A 317 27.28 -25.31 -3.38
CA PRO A 317 26.29 -24.49 -2.68
C PRO A 317 25.15 -25.35 -2.10
N SER A 318 24.49 -24.86 -1.05
CA SER A 318 23.30 -25.50 -0.45
C SER A 318 22.00 -24.82 -0.88
N PRO A 319 20.88 -25.57 -0.97
CA PRO A 319 19.58 -24.97 -1.23
C PRO A 319 19.10 -24.20 0.00
N HIS A 320 18.32 -23.15 -0.24
CA HIS A 320 17.69 -22.37 0.81
C HIS A 320 16.18 -22.57 0.75
N LEU A 321 15.58 -22.83 1.92
CA LEU A 321 14.14 -22.99 2.05
C LEU A 321 13.57 -21.83 2.85
N TYR A 322 12.66 -21.09 2.26
CA TYR A 322 11.94 -19.99 2.90
C TYR A 322 10.53 -20.43 3.29
N ASN A 323 10.07 -19.93 4.42
CA ASN A 323 8.70 -20.04 4.86
C ASN A 323 8.17 -18.65 5.21
N VAL A 324 6.98 -18.32 4.72
CA VAL A 324 6.23 -17.12 5.10
C VAL A 324 4.95 -17.58 5.76
N ARG A 325 4.86 -17.33 7.06
CA ARG A 325 3.66 -17.61 7.86
C ARG A 325 2.90 -16.31 8.07
N MET A 326 1.59 -16.35 7.80
CA MET A 326 0.68 -15.21 7.90
C MET A 326 -0.51 -15.58 8.77
N GLU A 327 -0.74 -14.78 9.80
CA GLU A 327 -1.88 -14.92 10.71
C GLU A 327 -2.74 -13.66 10.60
N TYR A 328 -3.99 -13.84 10.20
CA TYR A 328 -4.99 -12.77 10.14
C TYR A 328 -5.93 -12.91 11.31
N LEU A 329 -6.10 -11.84 12.08
CA LEU A 329 -7.06 -11.78 13.16
C LEU A 329 -8.03 -10.62 12.93
N THR A 330 -9.32 -10.88 13.10
CA THR A 330 -10.33 -9.83 13.30
C THR A 330 -11.01 -10.03 14.64
N CYS A 331 -11.37 -8.92 15.27
CA CYS A 331 -12.25 -8.90 16.43
C CYS A 331 -13.54 -8.20 16.00
N ASP A 332 -14.56 -8.97 15.64
CA ASP A 332 -15.89 -8.38 15.55
C ASP A 332 -16.26 -8.00 16.99
N GLY A 333 -16.73 -6.77 17.24
CA GLY A 333 -17.02 -6.23 18.58
C GLY A 333 -18.01 -7.03 19.46
N LYS A 334 -18.33 -8.27 19.07
CA LYS A 334 -19.10 -9.31 19.75
C LYS A 334 -18.25 -10.46 20.34
N GLN A 335 -16.93 -10.28 20.52
CA GLN A 335 -15.99 -11.20 21.21
C GLN A 335 -15.57 -12.49 20.48
N GLU A 336 -16.06 -12.78 19.27
CA GLU A 336 -15.53 -13.89 18.47
C GLU A 336 -14.36 -13.42 17.61
N CYS A 337 -13.17 -13.98 17.87
CA CYS A 337 -11.98 -13.72 17.06
C CYS A 337 -11.89 -14.77 15.96
N THR A 338 -11.93 -14.35 14.70
CA THR A 338 -11.64 -15.25 13.57
C THR A 338 -10.14 -15.23 13.30
N LEU A 339 -9.49 -16.39 13.42
CA LEU A 339 -8.09 -16.60 13.05
C LEU A 339 -8.02 -17.32 11.70
N ILE A 340 -7.35 -16.69 10.74
CA ILE A 340 -7.04 -17.29 9.45
C ILE A 340 -5.53 -17.46 9.36
N LEU A 341 -5.10 -18.69 9.11
CA LEU A 341 -3.69 -19.02 8.89
C LEU A 341 -3.44 -19.25 7.40
N ARG A 342 -2.36 -18.67 6.90
CA ARG A 342 -1.80 -18.93 5.58
C ARG A 342 -0.31 -19.20 5.71
N GLU A 343 0.17 -20.11 4.89
CA GLU A 343 1.57 -20.50 4.91
C GLU A 343 2.06 -20.69 3.47
N LEU A 344 3.21 -20.10 3.18
CA LEU A 344 3.88 -20.20 1.88
C LEU A 344 5.29 -20.74 2.10
N TRP A 345 5.64 -21.73 1.31
CA TRP A 345 6.98 -22.32 1.29
C TRP A 345 7.61 -22.09 -0.07
N MET A 346 8.88 -21.71 -0.07
CA MET A 346 9.63 -21.43 -1.28
C MET A 346 11.00 -22.09 -1.21
N LEU A 347 11.30 -22.97 -2.17
CA LEU A 347 12.61 -23.59 -2.32
C LEU A 347 13.44 -22.85 -3.37
N VAL A 348 14.61 -22.37 -2.96
CA VAL A 348 15.64 -21.81 -3.84
C VAL A 348 16.73 -22.86 -4.04
N PRO A 349 16.92 -23.39 -5.25
CA PRO A 349 17.92 -24.42 -5.50
C PRO A 349 19.33 -23.82 -5.52
N ALA A 350 20.30 -24.62 -5.11
CA ALA A 350 21.69 -24.24 -4.96
C ALA A 350 22.42 -24.04 -6.30
N ARG A 351 22.19 -22.90 -6.97
CA ARG A 351 22.83 -22.57 -8.25
C ARG A 351 23.28 -21.12 -8.21
N LYS A 352 24.52 -20.85 -8.65
CA LYS A 352 25.08 -19.47 -8.70
C LYS A 352 24.16 -18.47 -9.42
N ARG A 353 23.51 -18.91 -10.50
CA ARG A 353 22.58 -18.08 -11.27
C ARG A 353 21.35 -17.62 -10.46
N ASN A 354 20.99 -18.37 -9.41
CA ASN A 354 19.85 -18.07 -8.57
C ASN A 354 20.19 -17.06 -7.47
N GLU A 355 21.47 -16.80 -7.18
CA GLU A 355 21.87 -15.85 -6.12
C GLU A 355 21.32 -14.45 -6.38
N ILE A 356 21.24 -14.02 -7.65
CA ILE A 356 20.67 -12.70 -8.00
C ILE A 356 19.16 -12.68 -7.77
N ILE A 357 18.46 -13.75 -8.14
CA ILE A 357 17.01 -13.91 -7.94
C ILE A 357 16.70 -13.95 -6.44
N GLU A 358 17.47 -14.71 -5.67
CA GLU A 358 17.33 -14.82 -4.23
C GLU A 358 17.70 -13.51 -3.52
N ALA A 359 18.73 -12.80 -3.97
CA ALA A 359 19.07 -11.49 -3.41
C ALA A 359 17.95 -10.46 -3.65
N ALA A 360 17.32 -10.48 -4.84
CA ALA A 360 16.15 -9.66 -5.13
C ALA A 360 14.95 -10.03 -4.24
N TRP A 361 14.74 -11.33 -3.99
CA TRP A 361 13.76 -11.83 -3.03
C TRP A 361 14.03 -11.34 -1.60
N GLN A 362 15.26 -11.48 -1.10
CA GLN A 362 15.65 -11.00 0.24
C GLN A 362 15.44 -9.50 0.37
N ARG A 363 15.72 -8.72 -0.69
CA ARG A 363 15.46 -7.28 -0.73
C ARG A 363 13.98 -6.94 -0.58
N TYR A 364 13.13 -7.65 -1.31
CA TYR A 364 11.68 -7.51 -1.18
C TYR A 364 11.21 -7.82 0.24
N LEU A 365 11.63 -8.96 0.83
CA LEU A 365 11.29 -9.29 2.21
C LEU A 365 11.77 -8.22 3.21
N ARG A 366 12.95 -7.64 3.00
CA ARG A 366 13.51 -6.59 3.86
C ARG A 366 12.61 -5.36 3.98
N SER A 367 11.88 -5.04 2.92
CA SER A 367 10.96 -3.90 2.93
C SER A 367 9.72 -4.08 3.81
N TRP A 368 9.50 -5.27 4.37
CA TRP A 368 8.38 -5.57 5.27
C TRP A 368 8.79 -5.70 6.75
N LEU A 369 10.06 -5.47 7.08
CA LEU A 369 10.60 -5.81 8.41
C LEU A 369 10.23 -4.84 9.52
N THR A 370 9.60 -3.70 9.21
CA THR A 370 9.04 -2.82 10.24
C THR A 370 7.93 -3.52 11.02
N CYS A 371 7.13 -4.37 10.35
CA CYS A 371 5.99 -5.08 10.95
C CYS A 371 6.08 -6.62 10.87
N ALA A 372 7.00 -7.18 10.09
CA ALA A 372 7.26 -8.62 10.04
C ALA A 372 8.50 -9.00 10.87
N SER A 373 8.59 -10.28 11.24
CA SER A 373 9.77 -10.85 11.89
C SER A 373 10.55 -11.76 10.94
N VAL A 374 11.86 -11.88 11.13
CA VAL A 374 12.71 -12.83 10.40
C VAL A 374 13.37 -13.76 11.40
N SER A 375 13.46 -15.04 11.06
CA SER A 375 14.16 -16.05 11.85
C SER A 375 15.01 -16.92 10.92
N THR A 376 16.13 -17.44 11.43
CA THR A 376 17.01 -18.35 10.70
C THR A 376 17.19 -19.65 11.47
N TYR A 377 17.17 -20.78 10.77
CA TYR A 377 17.25 -22.12 11.36
C TYR A 377 18.05 -23.05 10.45
N ASP A 378 18.52 -24.17 11.01
CA ASP A 378 19.15 -25.25 10.23
C ASP A 378 18.17 -25.84 9.20
N LEU A 379 18.67 -26.24 8.02
CA LEU A 379 17.84 -26.75 6.92
C LEU A 379 17.05 -28.00 7.34
N TYR A 380 17.68 -28.85 8.13
CA TYR A 380 17.05 -30.06 8.68
C TYR A 380 15.74 -29.75 9.43
N THR A 381 15.72 -28.70 10.26
CA THR A 381 14.53 -28.28 11.01
C THR A 381 13.40 -27.85 10.08
N GLY A 382 13.73 -27.15 8.99
CA GLY A 382 12.78 -26.76 7.96
C GLY A 382 12.17 -27.96 7.26
N LEU A 383 13.01 -28.92 6.86
CA LEU A 383 12.55 -30.17 6.23
C LEU A 383 11.67 -31.00 7.15
N GLN A 384 12.01 -31.11 8.44
CA GLN A 384 11.16 -31.80 9.43
C GLN A 384 9.80 -31.13 9.59
N SER A 385 9.75 -29.79 9.56
CA SER A 385 8.51 -29.03 9.66
C SER A 385 7.65 -29.16 8.40
N LEU A 386 8.30 -29.22 7.23
CA LEU A 386 7.65 -29.34 5.94
C LEU A 386 7.13 -30.76 5.65
N TRP A 387 7.86 -31.79 6.10
CA TRP A 387 7.62 -33.18 5.72
C TRP A 387 6.19 -33.71 5.98
N PRO A 388 5.54 -33.43 7.14
CA PRO A 388 4.18 -33.87 7.40
C PRO A 388 3.17 -33.39 6.34
N PHE A 389 3.32 -32.16 5.84
CA PHE A 389 2.44 -31.59 4.81
C PHE A 389 2.61 -32.28 3.45
N LEU A 390 3.85 -32.61 3.09
CA LEU A 390 4.14 -33.34 1.86
C LEU A 390 3.58 -34.77 1.93
N GLN A 391 3.71 -35.43 3.08
CA GLN A 391 3.15 -36.76 3.29
C GLN A 391 1.61 -36.78 3.20
N SER A 392 0.93 -35.81 3.81
CA SER A 392 -0.54 -35.72 3.74
C SER A 392 -1.04 -35.44 2.32
N SER A 393 -0.25 -34.74 1.50
CA SER A 393 -0.60 -34.40 0.12
C SER A 393 -0.32 -35.53 -0.88
N MET A 394 0.56 -36.47 -0.52
CA MET A 394 0.92 -37.64 -1.36
C MET A 394 0.03 -38.87 -1.10
N LEU A 395 -0.81 -38.86 -0.07
CA LEU A 395 -1.76 -39.94 0.16
C LEU A 395 -2.99 -39.75 -0.75
N PRO A 396 -3.31 -40.71 -1.63
CA PRO A 396 -4.50 -40.60 -2.46
C PRO A 396 -5.75 -40.52 -1.56
N SER A 397 -6.63 -39.56 -1.86
CA SER A 397 -7.97 -39.48 -1.29
C SER A 397 -8.63 -40.86 -1.42
N LYS A 398 -8.94 -41.50 -0.31
CA LYS A 398 -9.65 -42.79 -0.31
C LYS A 398 -11.10 -42.62 -0.74
#